data_AF-A0A6V7IXF1-F1
#
_entry.id   AF-A0A6V7IXF1-F1
#
_cell.length_a   1.000
_cell.length_b   1.000
_cell.length_c   1.000
_cell.angle_alpha   90.00
_cell.angle_beta   90.00
_cell.angle_gamma   90.00
#
_symmetry.space_group_name_H-M   'P 1'
#
loop_
_entity.id
_entity.type
_entity.pdbx_description
1 polymer ?
#
loop_
_entity_poly.entity_id
_entity_poly.type
_entity_poly.pdbx_seq_one_letter_code
_entity_poly.pdbx_strand_id
1 'polypeptide(L)' 'SQMISQEDYDFIVAFDTSDGAAREAKLKANPNQAAKTFLNLLGHVSKDQTIQYILTMIDDMLQ' A
#
# COMPACT_ATOMS: atom_id res chain seq x y z
N SER A 1 -13.24 -10.10 11.66
CA SER A 1 -13.09 -8.74 11.10
C SER A 1 -11.73 -8.65 10.44
N GLN A 2 -11.63 -8.92 9.13
CA GLN A 2 -10.37 -8.69 8.42
C GLN A 2 -10.21 -7.18 8.21
N MET A 3 -9.08 -6.64 8.65
CA MET A 3 -8.80 -5.20 8.61
C MET A 3 -8.53 -4.68 7.19
N ILE A 4 -8.25 -5.59 6.25
CA ILE A 4 -7.88 -5.35 4.86
C ILE A 4 -8.33 -6.56 4.02
N SER A 5 -8.60 -6.37 2.73
CA SER A 5 -8.86 -7.46 1.79
C SER A 5 -7.59 -8.28 1.56
N GLN A 6 -7.70 -9.59 1.30
CA GLN A 6 -6.53 -10.42 0.94
C GLN A 6 -5.79 -9.86 -0.29
N GLU A 7 -6.53 -9.36 -1.28
CA GLU A 7 -5.98 -8.72 -2.48
C GLU A 7 -5.16 -7.45 -2.14
N ASP A 8 -5.66 -6.64 -1.21
CA ASP A 8 -4.96 -5.43 -0.74
C ASP A 8 -3.70 -5.79 0.06
N TYR A 9 -3.76 -6.85 0.88
CA TYR A 9 -2.60 -7.36 1.61
C TYR A 9 -1.52 -7.88 0.67
N ASP A 10 -1.90 -8.73 -0.29
CA ASP A 10 -0.98 -9.32 -1.25
C ASP A 10 -0.31 -8.23 -2.10
N PHE A 11 -1.05 -7.17 -2.44
CA PHE A 11 -0.50 -6.00 -3.10
C PHE A 11 0.55 -5.28 -2.24
N ILE A 12 0.25 -4.99 -0.95
CA ILE A 12 1.21 -4.35 -0.05
C ILE A 12 2.46 -5.20 0.11
N VAL A 13 2.33 -6.50 0.37
CA VAL A 13 3.50 -7.39 0.56
C VAL A 13 4.35 -7.44 -0.71
N ALA A 14 3.70 -7.44 -1.88
CA ALA A 14 4.38 -7.40 -3.16
C ALA A 14 4.99 -6.02 -3.48
N PHE A 15 4.57 -4.98 -2.77
CA PHE A 15 5.02 -3.59 -2.87
C PHE A 15 6.14 -3.25 -1.86
N ASP A 16 6.11 -3.87 -0.68
CA ASP A 16 7.10 -3.77 0.41
C ASP A 16 8.39 -4.57 0.09
N THR A 17 8.80 -4.50 -1.17
CA THR A 17 10.08 -5.03 -1.63
C THR A 17 11.17 -3.98 -1.42
N SER A 18 12.35 -4.42 -0.99
CA SER A 18 13.51 -3.56 -0.75
C SER A 18 14.08 -2.90 -2.03
N ASP A 19 13.58 -3.29 -3.21
CA ASP A 19 14.00 -2.77 -4.50
C ASP A 19 13.07 -1.65 -4.98
N GLY A 20 13.56 -0.41 -4.84
CA GLY A 20 12.83 0.80 -5.27
C GLY A 20 12.50 0.82 -6.77
N ALA A 21 13.30 0.19 -7.62
CA ALA A 21 13.05 0.14 -9.07
C ALA A 21 11.92 -0.85 -9.41
N ALA A 22 11.88 -2.00 -8.71
CA ALA A 22 10.78 -2.96 -8.84
C ALA A 22 9.46 -2.37 -8.33
N ARG A 23 9.51 -1.59 -7.24
CA ARG A 23 8.36 -0.85 -6.69
C ARG A 23 7.84 0.18 -7.69
N GLU A 24 8.71 1.02 -8.25
CA GLU A 24 8.34 1.99 -9.30
C GLU A 24 7.75 1.30 -10.53
N ALA A 25 8.33 0.19 -10.98
CA ALA A 25 7.81 -0.57 -12.12
C ALA A 25 6.38 -1.07 -11.86
N LYS A 26 6.08 -1.53 -10.64
CA LYS A 26 4.72 -1.93 -10.24
C LYS A 26 3.76 -0.76 -10.14
N LEU A 27 4.20 0.40 -9.62
CA LEU A 27 3.41 1.64 -9.63
C LEU A 27 3.08 2.07 -11.05
N LYS A 28 4.08 2.06 -11.95
CA LYS A 28 3.91 2.45 -13.35
C LYS A 28 3.04 1.46 -14.11
N ALA A 29 3.10 0.18 -13.77
CA ALA A 29 2.26 -0.85 -14.37
C ALA A 29 0.78 -0.72 -13.99
N ASN A 30 0.46 -0.42 -12.72
CA ASN A 30 -0.92 -0.37 -12.23
C ASN A 30 -1.13 0.76 -11.19
N PRO A 31 -1.05 2.04 -11.58
CA PRO A 31 -1.13 3.17 -10.65
C PRO A 31 -2.50 3.30 -9.99
N ASN A 32 -3.57 3.00 -10.74
CA ASN A 32 -4.94 3.08 -10.24
C ASN A 32 -5.24 1.99 -9.19
N GLN A 33 -4.67 0.80 -9.35
CA GLN A 33 -4.83 -0.28 -8.37
C GLN A 33 -4.10 0.08 -7.07
N ALA A 34 -2.88 0.61 -7.18
CA ALA A 34 -2.12 1.09 -6.02
C ALA A 34 -2.92 2.14 -5.23
N ALA A 35 -3.39 3.19 -5.91
CA ALA A 35 -4.19 4.25 -5.29
C ALA A 35 -5.46 3.70 -4.64
N LYS A 36 -6.17 2.78 -5.30
CA LYS A 36 -7.39 2.14 -4.77
C LYS A 36 -7.09 1.32 -3.51
N THR A 37 -6.01 0.55 -3.50
CA THR A 37 -5.58 -0.23 -2.33
C THR A 37 -5.21 0.71 -1.18
N PHE A 38 -4.40 1.76 -1.39
CA PHE A 38 -4.09 2.73 -0.34
C PHE A 38 -5.33 3.43 0.22
N LEU A 39 -6.29 3.82 -0.63
CA LEU A 39 -7.59 4.37 -0.21
C LEU A 39 -8.41 3.40 0.62
N ASN A 40 -8.48 2.12 0.19
CA ASN A 40 -9.18 1.07 0.93
C ASN A 40 -8.57 0.84 2.31
N LEU A 41 -7.24 0.86 2.39
CA LEU A 41 -6.49 0.69 3.63
C LEU A 41 -6.72 1.87 4.59
N LEU A 42 -6.66 3.11 4.09
CA LEU A 42 -6.98 4.31 4.87
C LEU A 42 -8.45 4.31 5.33
N GLY A 43 -9.37 3.76 4.53
CA GLY A 43 -10.80 3.68 4.85
C GLY A 43 -11.18 2.60 5.86
N HIS A 44 -10.48 1.47 5.88
CA HIS A 44 -10.83 0.31 6.74
C HIS A 44 -10.00 0.21 8.02
N VAL A 45 -8.84 0.86 8.08
CA VAL A 45 -7.95 0.76 9.24
C VAL A 45 -8.31 1.81 10.29
N SER A 46 -8.78 1.35 11.45
CA SER A 46 -9.11 2.21 12.61
C SER A 46 -8.07 2.18 13.73
N LYS A 47 -6.91 1.53 13.51
CA LYS A 47 -5.82 1.41 14.50
C LYS A 47 -4.66 2.34 14.16
N ASP A 48 -4.30 3.22 15.10
CA ASP A 48 -3.25 4.24 14.94
C ASP A 48 -1.94 3.71 14.33
N GLN A 49 -1.44 2.58 14.81
CA GLN A 49 -0.14 2.05 14.37
C GLN A 49 -0.15 1.54 12.92
N THR A 50 -1.28 0.99 12.47
CA THR A 50 -1.41 0.52 11.09
C THR A 50 -1.59 1.70 10.13
N ILE A 51 -2.29 2.76 10.56
CA ILE A 51 -2.39 4.01 9.79
C ILE A 51 -1.02 4.64 9.61
N GLN A 52 -0.21 4.74 10.67
CA GLN A 52 1.15 5.30 10.59
C GLN A 52 2.02 4.52 9.60
N TYR A 53 1.98 3.19 9.64
CA TYR A 53 2.72 2.35 8.69
C TYR A 53 2.28 2.60 7.23
N ILE A 54 0.97 2.70 6.98
CA ILE A 54 0.45 3.02 5.64
C ILE A 54 0.89 4.41 5.18
N LEU A 55 0.83 5.41 6.07
CA LEU A 55 1.26 6.77 5.75
C LEU A 55 2.76 6.84 5.43
N THR A 56 3.61 6.13 6.17
CA THR A 56 5.04 6.04 5.87
C THR A 56 5.28 5.38 4.50
N MET A 57 4.57 4.29 4.17
CA MET A 57 4.69 3.68 2.84
C MET A 57 4.23 4.61 1.70
N ILE A 58 3.18 5.41 1.92
CA ILE A 58 2.72 6.40 0.94
C ILE A 58 3.76 7.52 0.78
N ASP A 59 4.36 7.99 1.87
CA ASP A 59 5.39 9.02 1.83
C ASP A 59 6.64 8.51 1.09
N ASP A 60 7.06 7.28 1.38
CA ASP A 60 8.16 6.61 0.68
C ASP A 60 7.83 6.37 -0.81
N MET A 61 6.56 6.24 -1.18
CA MET A 61 6.11 6.09 -2.58
C MET A 61 6.17 7.41 -3.35
N LEU A 62 5.96 8.54 -2.67
CA LEU A 62 5.93 9.88 -3.28
C LEU A 62 7.32 10.50 -3.45
N GLN A 63 8.33 9.99 -2.75
CA GLN A 63 9.76 10.32 -2.92
C GLN A 63 10.39 9.56 -4.09
#